data_AF-A0A5N3S6S0-F1
#
_entry.id   AF-A0A5N3S6S0-F1
#
_cell.length_a   1.000
_cell.length_b   1.000
_cell.length_c   1.000
_cell.angle_alpha   90.00
_cell.angle_beta   90.00
_cell.angle_gamma   90.00
#
_symmetry.space_group_name_H-M   'P 1'
#
loop_
_entity.id
_entity.type
_entity.pdbx_description
1 polymer ?
#
loop_
_entity_poly.entity_id
_entity_poly.type
_entity_poly.pdbx_seq_one_letter_code
_entity_poly.pdbx_strand_id
1 'polypeptide(L)'
;MKKTFLLVSLFSALLVGCSSSSPTQNLEQFETYTGGQVMGDATSFYWVTNKLTQPHRSADYVTVGDYGWYKTDYAWSDGILREFIREGEQRDSNGKLVPYRVHVRFNASGDAVYQQHRIDGKILPIQAEQLERYKKEATSVLNATDKQNGEGLELLQGYWNGRSFESCDGDEFTEFEFNQTLPSFVINRLATVDSYAAVLGDVSLGKGSVSVEELLMLAEDSHDCIVRPTLLKEQ
;
A
#
# COMPACT_ATOMS: atom_id res chain seq x y z
N MET A 1 37.14 65.99 -40.59
CA MET A 1 36.18 65.12 -41.32
C MET A 1 35.24 64.49 -40.31
N LYS A 2 33.93 64.67 -40.50
CA LYS A 2 32.87 64.08 -39.67
C LYS A 2 32.86 62.57 -39.80
N LYS A 3 32.65 61.85 -38.70
CA LYS A 3 31.78 60.67 -38.62
C LYS A 3 31.35 60.46 -37.17
N THR A 4 30.16 60.99 -36.91
CA THR A 4 29.20 60.64 -35.87
C THR A 4 29.00 59.13 -35.78
N PHE A 5 28.97 58.56 -34.57
CA PHE A 5 27.98 57.54 -34.20
C PHE A 5 27.73 57.56 -32.68
N LEU A 6 26.66 58.25 -32.31
CA LEU A 6 25.67 57.90 -31.29
C LEU A 6 26.16 57.18 -30.01
N LEU A 7 26.57 57.97 -29.02
CA LEU A 7 26.40 57.66 -27.61
C LEU A 7 24.96 58.02 -27.21
N VAL A 8 24.03 57.10 -27.40
CA VAL A 8 22.70 57.16 -26.78
C VAL A 8 22.40 55.77 -26.23
N SER A 9 21.84 55.74 -25.02
CA SER A 9 21.36 54.58 -24.28
C SER A 9 22.34 54.01 -23.25
N LEU A 10 22.65 54.83 -22.25
CA LEU A 10 23.16 54.37 -20.96
C LEU A 10 22.28 54.92 -19.84
N PHE A 11 20.99 54.63 -19.86
CA PHE A 11 20.10 54.70 -18.70
C PHE A 11 18.82 53.95 -19.05
N SER A 12 18.32 53.12 -18.13
CA SER A 12 17.10 52.28 -18.18
C SER A 12 17.34 50.80 -18.47
N ALA A 13 17.76 50.06 -17.44
CA ALA A 13 17.23 48.71 -17.12
C ALA A 13 18.02 48.08 -15.94
N LEU A 14 17.91 48.65 -14.74
CA LEU A 14 18.29 47.98 -13.49
C LEU A 14 17.08 47.92 -12.56
N LEU A 15 16.04 47.23 -13.02
CA LEU A 15 14.94 46.74 -12.18
C LEU A 15 14.50 45.38 -12.73
N VAL A 16 15.40 44.40 -12.72
CA VAL A 16 14.96 43.00 -12.71
C VAL A 16 14.76 42.65 -11.25
N GLY A 17 13.57 42.96 -10.75
CA GLY A 17 13.09 42.34 -9.52
C GLY A 17 12.98 40.85 -9.80
N CYS A 18 13.89 40.07 -9.23
CA CYS A 18 13.68 38.64 -9.06
C CYS A 18 12.51 38.48 -8.08
N SER A 19 11.29 38.54 -8.63
CA SER A 19 10.17 37.82 -8.07
C SER A 19 10.58 36.35 -8.09
N SER A 20 11.30 35.89 -7.06
CA SER A 20 11.23 34.49 -6.70
C SER A 20 9.82 34.30 -6.20
N SER A 21 8.91 33.97 -7.13
CA SER A 21 7.73 33.23 -6.75
C SER A 21 8.28 31.98 -6.08
N SER A 22 8.29 31.96 -4.74
CA SER A 22 8.46 30.72 -4.00
C SER A 22 7.52 29.73 -4.68
N PRO A 23 8.01 28.55 -5.13
CA PRO A 23 7.10 27.56 -5.68
C PRO A 23 6.04 27.38 -4.61
N THR A 24 4.79 27.62 -4.96
CA THR A 24 3.66 27.35 -4.08
C THR A 24 3.90 25.93 -3.58
N GLN A 25 4.30 25.79 -2.31
CA GLN A 25 4.45 24.48 -1.70
C GLN A 25 3.11 23.80 -1.95
N ASN A 26 3.15 22.65 -2.60
CA ASN A 26 1.96 21.85 -2.76
C ASN A 26 1.50 21.53 -1.34
N LEU A 27 0.48 22.26 -0.86
CA LEU A 27 0.03 22.23 0.54
C LEU A 27 -0.52 20.85 0.94
N GLU A 28 -0.72 19.98 -0.05
CA GLU A 28 -1.14 18.59 0.10
C GLU A 28 -0.12 17.65 -0.56
N GLN A 29 1.07 17.53 0.03
CA GLN A 29 2.01 16.47 -0.34
C GLN A 29 1.45 15.14 0.17
N PHE A 30 1.10 14.25 -0.75
CA PHE A 30 0.73 12.88 -0.46
C PHE A 30 1.87 11.94 -0.84
N GLU A 31 2.16 10.99 0.04
CA GLU A 31 3.16 9.95 -0.16
C GLU A 31 2.52 8.60 0.09
N THR A 32 2.72 7.64 -0.82
CA THR A 32 2.16 6.29 -0.69
C THR A 32 3.28 5.29 -0.54
N TYR A 33 3.10 4.40 0.43
CA TYR A 33 4.01 3.33 0.78
C TYR A 33 3.24 2.02 0.76
N THR A 34 3.91 0.95 0.36
CA THR A 34 3.33 -0.39 0.32
C THR A 34 4.17 -1.35 1.14
N GLY A 35 3.59 -2.47 1.52
CA GLY A 35 4.27 -3.45 2.35
C GLY A 35 3.48 -4.74 2.45
N GLY A 36 4.01 -5.68 3.23
CA GLY A 36 3.34 -6.96 3.44
C GLY A 36 4.14 -7.89 4.33
N GLN A 37 3.52 -8.97 4.76
CA GLN A 37 4.18 -9.99 5.59
C GLN A 37 3.44 -11.33 5.54
N VAL A 38 4.15 -12.39 5.90
CA VAL A 38 3.57 -13.70 6.20
C VAL A 38 3.67 -13.99 7.70
N MET A 39 2.55 -14.31 8.33
CA MET A 39 2.46 -14.69 9.74
C MET A 39 1.68 -16.00 9.91
N GLY A 40 2.40 -17.12 10.05
CA GLY A 40 1.78 -18.44 10.06
C GLY A 40 1.13 -18.73 8.70
N ASP A 41 -0.17 -18.99 8.68
CA ASP A 41 -0.94 -19.23 7.45
C ASP A 41 -1.51 -17.94 6.83
N ALA A 42 -1.23 -16.78 7.44
CA ALA A 42 -1.76 -15.49 7.00
C ALA A 42 -0.76 -14.74 6.13
N THR A 43 -1.16 -14.37 4.90
CA THR A 43 -0.44 -13.41 4.06
C THR A 43 -1.20 -12.09 4.08
N SER A 44 -0.50 -10.98 4.32
CA SER A 44 -1.08 -9.64 4.37
C SER A 44 -0.35 -8.68 3.43
N PHE A 45 -1.09 -7.88 2.68
CA PHE A 45 -0.60 -6.77 1.85
C PHE A 45 -1.12 -5.44 2.40
N TYR A 46 -0.29 -4.41 2.35
CA TYR A 46 -0.52 -3.11 2.97
C TYR A 46 -0.33 -1.97 1.98
N TRP A 47 -1.17 -0.95 2.12
CA TRP A 47 -1.04 0.33 1.43
C TRP A 47 -1.27 1.44 2.44
N VAL A 48 -0.35 2.40 2.53
CA VAL A 48 -0.47 3.57 3.42
C VAL A 48 -0.23 4.82 2.60
N THR A 49 -1.16 5.76 2.67
CA THR A 49 -1.01 7.10 2.09
C THR A 49 -0.96 8.12 3.22
N ASN A 50 0.18 8.80 3.33
CA ASN A 50 0.37 9.92 4.24
C ASN A 50 -0.01 11.22 3.56
N LYS A 51 -0.57 12.16 4.33
CA LYS A 51 -0.68 13.58 3.97
C LYS A 51 0.31 14.34 4.85
N LEU A 52 1.31 14.97 4.24
CA LEU A 52 2.50 15.44 4.95
C LEU A 52 3.13 14.26 5.72
N THR A 53 3.30 14.37 7.03
CA THR A 53 3.92 13.33 7.88
C THR A 53 2.89 12.49 8.66
N GLN A 54 1.60 12.59 8.32
CA GLN A 54 0.55 11.90 9.06
C GLN A 54 -0.23 10.93 8.18
N PRO A 55 -0.65 9.77 8.72
CA PRO A 55 -1.50 8.84 7.98
C PRO A 55 -2.82 9.53 7.62
N HIS A 56 -3.17 9.44 6.34
CA HIS A 56 -4.45 9.93 5.83
C HIS A 56 -5.37 8.76 5.46
N ARG A 57 -4.82 7.77 4.75
CA ARG A 57 -5.50 6.52 4.40
C ARG A 57 -4.57 5.35 4.62
N SER A 58 -5.12 4.21 5.00
CA SER A 58 -4.42 2.94 4.86
C SER A 58 -5.38 1.86 4.42
N ALA A 59 -4.86 0.75 3.93
CA ALA A 59 -5.66 -0.39 3.54
C ALA A 59 -4.87 -1.68 3.76
N ASP A 60 -5.59 -2.79 3.95
CA ASP A 60 -5.01 -4.13 3.97
C ASP A 60 -5.81 -5.11 3.14
N TYR A 61 -5.12 -6.11 2.62
CA TYR A 61 -5.70 -7.35 2.11
C TYR A 61 -5.05 -8.50 2.85
N VAL A 62 -5.85 -9.40 3.41
CA VAL A 62 -5.36 -10.53 4.19
C VAL A 62 -6.05 -11.80 3.75
N THR A 63 -5.26 -12.83 3.46
CA THR A 63 -5.74 -14.20 3.26
C THR A 63 -5.17 -15.08 4.37
N VAL A 64 -5.96 -16.03 4.87
CA VAL A 64 -5.57 -16.93 5.97
C VAL A 64 -5.88 -18.36 5.57
N GLY A 65 -5.07 -18.93 4.67
CA GLY A 65 -5.29 -20.28 4.10
C GLY A 65 -6.77 -20.56 3.78
N ASP A 66 -7.29 -21.66 4.32
CA ASP A 66 -8.69 -22.07 4.13
C ASP A 66 -9.68 -21.41 5.12
N TYR A 67 -9.23 -20.49 5.97
CA TYR A 67 -10.04 -19.85 7.02
C TYR A 67 -10.78 -18.61 6.53
N GLY A 68 -10.38 -18.07 5.38
CA GLY A 68 -11.04 -16.97 4.70
C GLY A 68 -10.06 -15.87 4.33
N TRP A 69 -10.63 -14.73 3.97
CA TRP A 69 -9.89 -13.57 3.51
C TRP A 69 -10.68 -12.31 3.85
N TYR A 70 -10.00 -11.17 3.88
CA TYR A 70 -10.64 -9.88 3.97
C TYR A 70 -9.81 -8.78 3.34
N LYS A 71 -10.50 -7.69 3.03
CA LYS A 71 -9.89 -6.42 2.70
C LYS A 71 -10.46 -5.32 3.58
N THR A 72 -9.62 -4.37 3.94
CA THR A 72 -10.01 -3.23 4.77
C THR A 72 -9.53 -1.94 4.17
N ASP A 73 -10.34 -0.89 4.29
CA ASP A 73 -9.98 0.48 3.95
C ASP A 73 -10.21 1.36 5.19
N TYR A 74 -9.16 2.08 5.59
CA TYR A 74 -9.09 2.88 6.80
C TYR A 74 -8.91 4.36 6.44
N ALA A 75 -9.62 5.23 7.16
CA ALA A 75 -9.42 6.67 7.12
C ALA A 75 -8.90 7.20 8.45
N TRP A 76 -7.92 8.08 8.37
CA TRP A 76 -7.20 8.63 9.51
C TRP A 76 -7.27 10.16 9.49
N SER A 77 -7.26 10.76 10.68
CA SER A 77 -7.08 12.20 10.88
C SER A 77 -6.39 12.42 12.21
N ASP A 78 -5.31 13.20 12.19
CA ASP A 78 -4.51 13.54 13.37
C ASP A 78 -3.93 12.30 14.07
N GLY A 79 -3.55 11.27 13.28
CA GLY A 79 -3.07 9.99 13.80
C GLY A 79 -4.15 9.10 14.44
N ILE A 80 -5.42 9.52 14.41
CA ILE A 80 -6.54 8.77 14.99
C ILE A 80 -7.34 8.10 13.87
N LEU A 81 -7.64 6.81 14.04
CA LEU A 81 -8.53 6.08 13.15
C LEU A 81 -9.93 6.68 13.23
N ARG A 82 -10.45 7.20 12.12
CA ARG A 82 -11.77 7.86 12.05
C ARG A 82 -12.84 6.96 11.50
N GLU A 83 -12.48 6.08 10.58
CA GLU A 83 -13.45 5.20 9.92
C GLU A 83 -12.73 4.01 9.32
N PHE A 84 -13.39 2.86 9.30
CA PHE A 84 -12.97 1.77 8.44
C PHE A 84 -14.17 0.97 7.93
N ILE A 85 -13.99 0.38 6.75
CA ILE A 85 -14.86 -0.68 6.25
C ILE A 85 -13.99 -1.89 5.98
N ARG A 86 -14.41 -3.05 6.48
CA ARG A 86 -13.84 -4.36 6.18
C ARG A 86 -14.90 -5.24 5.53
N GLU A 87 -14.54 -5.97 4.50
CA GLU A 87 -15.38 -7.02 3.92
C GLU A 87 -14.55 -8.21 3.47
N GLY A 88 -15.18 -9.38 3.43
CA GLY A 88 -14.55 -10.62 3.02
C GLY A 88 -15.36 -11.83 3.43
N GLU A 89 -14.67 -12.95 3.62
CA GLU A 89 -15.26 -14.21 4.06
C GLU A 89 -14.57 -14.71 5.32
N GLN A 90 -15.37 -15.25 6.24
CA GLN A 90 -14.87 -15.89 7.45
C GLN A 90 -15.62 -17.21 7.68
N ARG A 91 -15.04 -18.11 8.46
CA ARG A 91 -15.73 -19.34 8.87
C ARG A 91 -16.85 -19.05 9.86
N ASP A 92 -18.02 -19.63 9.61
CA ASP A 92 -19.10 -19.70 10.58
C ASP A 92 -18.85 -20.78 11.65
N SER A 93 -19.81 -20.96 12.58
CA SER A 93 -19.72 -21.99 13.62
C SER A 93 -19.69 -23.43 13.08
N ASN A 94 -20.05 -23.64 11.81
CA ASN A 94 -20.03 -24.94 11.15
C ASN A 94 -18.78 -25.12 10.27
N GLY A 95 -17.86 -24.14 10.28
CA GLY A 95 -16.65 -24.15 9.47
C GLY A 95 -16.84 -23.75 8.01
N LYS A 96 -18.04 -23.31 7.61
CA LYS A 96 -18.34 -22.85 6.25
C LYS A 96 -17.91 -21.39 6.10
N LEU A 97 -17.27 -21.05 4.97
CA LEU A 97 -17.02 -19.66 4.60
C LEU A 97 -18.33 -18.93 4.31
N VAL A 98 -18.54 -17.81 5.01
CA VAL A 98 -19.69 -16.93 4.84
C VAL A 98 -19.22 -15.49 4.68
N PRO A 99 -19.91 -14.68 3.86
CA PRO A 99 -19.55 -13.29 3.67
C PRO A 99 -19.82 -12.49 4.95
N TYR A 100 -18.96 -11.51 5.22
CA TYR A 100 -19.14 -10.58 6.31
C TYR A 100 -18.71 -9.17 5.93
N ARG A 101 -19.25 -8.19 6.65
CA ARG A 101 -18.89 -6.78 6.49
C ARG A 101 -18.94 -6.07 7.82
N VAL A 102 -17.92 -5.27 8.10
CA VAL A 102 -17.80 -4.42 9.28
C VAL A 102 -17.61 -2.99 8.82
N HIS A 103 -18.34 -2.05 9.42
CA HIS A 103 -18.18 -0.62 9.20
C HIS A 103 -18.28 0.10 10.53
N VAL A 104 -17.23 0.82 10.90
CA VAL A 104 -17.17 1.57 12.15
C VAL A 104 -16.67 2.99 11.87
N ARG A 105 -17.26 3.98 12.56
CA ARG A 105 -16.77 5.36 12.59
C ARG A 105 -16.49 5.77 14.02
N PHE A 106 -15.42 6.52 14.22
CA PHE A 106 -14.96 6.99 15.51
C PHE A 106 -14.99 8.52 15.60
N ASN A 107 -15.23 9.04 16.80
CA ASN A 107 -15.09 10.48 17.08
C ASN A 107 -13.61 10.87 17.29
N ALA A 108 -13.36 12.14 17.64
CA ALA A 108 -12.02 12.64 17.96
C ALA A 108 -11.39 12.06 19.24
N SER A 109 -12.21 11.49 20.13
CA SER A 109 -11.73 10.78 21.31
C SER A 109 -11.41 9.30 21.03
N GLY A 110 -11.73 8.79 19.84
CA GLY A 110 -11.57 7.38 19.49
C GLY A 110 -12.74 6.48 19.90
N ASP A 111 -13.87 7.05 20.33
CA ASP A 111 -15.10 6.29 20.65
C ASP A 111 -15.89 5.98 19.39
N ALA A 112 -16.42 4.77 19.29
CA ALA A 112 -17.24 4.34 18.17
C ALA A 112 -18.61 5.04 18.18
N VAL A 113 -18.84 5.92 17.20
CA VAL A 113 -20.11 6.66 17.03
C VAL A 113 -21.03 6.04 15.98
N TYR A 114 -20.51 5.12 15.17
CA TYR A 114 -21.28 4.31 14.24
C TYR A 114 -20.68 2.90 14.19
N GLN A 115 -21.53 1.88 14.20
CA GLN A 115 -21.12 0.49 14.14
C GLN A 115 -22.13 -0.32 13.33
N GLN A 116 -21.63 -1.12 12.40
CA GLN A 116 -22.41 -2.08 11.65
C GLN A 116 -21.57 -3.32 11.39
N HIS A 117 -22.04 -4.47 11.85
CA HIS A 117 -21.40 -5.74 11.64
C HIS A 117 -22.43 -6.72 11.10
N ARG A 118 -22.17 -7.23 9.90
CA ARG A 118 -23.00 -8.22 9.24
C ARG A 118 -22.22 -9.49 9.01
N ILE A 119 -22.81 -10.63 9.34
CA ILE A 119 -22.32 -11.96 8.98
C ILE A 119 -23.48 -12.68 8.30
N ASP A 120 -23.28 -13.14 7.06
CA ASP A 120 -24.32 -13.84 6.29
C ASP A 120 -25.66 -13.08 6.27
N GLY A 121 -25.58 -11.76 6.03
CA GLY A 121 -26.72 -10.85 6.03
C GLY A 121 -27.30 -10.48 7.40
N LYS A 122 -26.94 -11.18 8.48
CA LYS A 122 -27.45 -10.92 9.84
C LYS A 122 -26.66 -9.81 10.51
N ILE A 123 -27.35 -8.84 11.10
CA ILE A 123 -26.72 -7.76 11.87
C ILE A 123 -26.43 -8.26 13.29
N LEU A 124 -25.17 -8.14 13.71
CA LEU A 124 -24.69 -8.58 15.02
C LEU A 124 -24.02 -7.41 15.76
N PRO A 125 -24.04 -7.39 17.10
CA PRO A 125 -23.29 -6.41 17.86
C PRO A 125 -21.78 -6.64 17.67
N ILE A 126 -21.00 -5.55 17.72
CA ILE A 126 -19.54 -5.63 17.82
C ILE A 126 -19.17 -5.55 19.30
N GLN A 127 -18.36 -6.49 19.77
CA GLN A 127 -17.88 -6.50 21.15
C GLN A 127 -16.75 -5.49 21.34
N ALA A 128 -16.60 -4.94 22.55
CA ALA A 128 -15.55 -3.95 22.84
C ALA A 128 -14.15 -4.49 22.52
N GLU A 129 -13.86 -5.74 22.86
CA GLU A 129 -12.57 -6.39 22.53
C GLU A 129 -12.34 -6.49 21.02
N GLN A 130 -13.40 -6.77 20.25
CA GLN A 130 -13.33 -6.82 18.79
C GLN A 130 -13.05 -5.43 18.19
N LEU A 131 -13.63 -4.37 18.72
CA LEU A 131 -13.31 -2.99 18.32
C LEU A 131 -11.85 -2.64 18.59
N GLU A 132 -11.34 -2.98 19.78
CA GLU A 132 -9.95 -2.72 20.14
C GLU A 132 -8.98 -3.55 19.30
N ARG A 133 -9.36 -4.77 18.91
CA ARG A 133 -8.60 -5.57 17.94
C ARG A 133 -8.52 -4.89 16.57
N TYR A 134 -9.65 -4.39 16.03
CA TYR A 134 -9.63 -3.67 14.75
C TYR A 134 -8.74 -2.43 14.78
N LYS A 135 -8.75 -1.66 15.88
CA LYS A 135 -7.85 -0.51 16.06
C LYS A 135 -6.38 -0.94 16.05
N LYS A 136 -6.04 -2.01 16.78
CA LYS A 136 -4.66 -2.55 16.81
C LYS A 136 -4.21 -3.04 15.44
N GLU A 137 -5.06 -3.75 14.70
CA GLU A 137 -4.78 -4.19 13.33
C GLU A 137 -4.53 -2.99 12.42
N ALA A 138 -5.37 -1.96 12.48
CA ALA A 138 -5.19 -0.73 11.71
C ALA A 138 -3.86 -0.03 12.01
N THR A 139 -3.47 0.09 13.29
CA THR A 139 -2.16 0.63 13.69
C THR A 139 -1.00 -0.28 13.24
N SER A 140 -1.18 -1.60 13.26
CA SER A 140 -0.16 -2.55 12.81
C SER A 140 0.17 -2.37 11.32
N VAL A 141 -0.84 -2.07 10.48
CA VAL A 141 -0.63 -1.74 9.06
C VAL A 141 0.30 -0.54 8.91
N LEU A 142 0.06 0.54 9.68
CA LEU A 142 0.90 1.73 9.65
C LEU A 142 2.33 1.41 10.09
N ASN A 143 2.50 0.72 11.22
CA ASN A 143 3.81 0.41 11.79
C ASN A 143 4.64 -0.52 10.90
N ALA A 144 4.02 -1.55 10.32
CA ALA A 144 4.71 -2.48 9.44
C ALA A 144 5.17 -1.78 8.16
N THR A 145 4.29 -1.00 7.54
CA THR A 145 4.60 -0.26 6.30
C THR A 145 5.67 0.81 6.53
N ASP A 146 5.57 1.57 7.63
CA ASP A 146 6.57 2.60 7.98
C ASP A 146 7.95 1.98 8.22
N LYS A 147 8.01 0.86 8.94
CA LYS A 147 9.26 0.12 9.16
C LYS A 147 9.86 -0.35 7.83
N GLN A 148 9.06 -1.01 6.99
CA GLN A 148 9.51 -1.56 5.70
C GLN A 148 9.99 -0.46 4.76
N ASN A 149 9.23 0.63 4.64
CA ASN A 149 9.66 1.80 3.88
C ASN A 149 10.96 2.40 4.43
N GLY A 150 11.14 2.47 5.75
CA GLY A 150 12.39 2.90 6.38
C GLY A 150 13.59 2.00 6.07
N GLU A 151 13.34 0.75 5.72
CA GLU A 151 14.32 -0.24 5.26
C GLU A 151 14.51 -0.22 3.72
N GLY A 152 13.77 0.63 2.99
CA GLY A 152 13.77 0.69 1.53
C GLY A 152 12.93 -0.40 0.85
N LEU A 153 12.12 -1.13 1.62
CA LEU A 153 11.32 -2.24 1.14
C LEU A 153 9.92 -1.80 0.72
N GLU A 154 9.46 -2.34 -0.39
CA GLU A 154 8.10 -2.17 -0.89
C GLU A 154 7.47 -3.50 -1.32
N LEU A 155 6.14 -3.53 -1.35
CA LEU A 155 5.39 -4.66 -1.90
C LEU A 155 5.44 -4.61 -3.42
N LEU A 156 5.99 -5.65 -4.03
CA LEU A 156 5.99 -5.86 -5.47
C LEU A 156 5.16 -7.10 -5.81
N GLN A 157 4.25 -6.96 -6.77
CA GLN A 157 3.38 -8.03 -7.27
C GLN A 157 3.55 -8.13 -8.78
N GLY A 158 3.41 -9.33 -9.34
CA GLY A 158 3.61 -9.53 -10.77
C GLY A 158 3.74 -10.98 -11.18
N TYR A 159 4.19 -11.19 -12.41
CA TYR A 159 4.27 -12.49 -13.04
C TYR A 159 5.70 -12.80 -13.43
N TRP A 160 6.17 -13.96 -12.98
CA TRP A 160 7.44 -14.53 -13.39
C TRP A 160 7.22 -15.46 -14.59
N ASN A 161 7.91 -15.19 -15.70
CA ASN A 161 7.80 -15.94 -16.96
C ASN A 161 8.98 -16.89 -17.23
N GLY A 162 9.80 -17.17 -16.21
CA GLY A 162 11.03 -17.95 -16.33
C GLY A 162 12.28 -17.14 -16.71
N ARG A 163 12.14 -15.87 -17.11
CA ARG A 163 13.25 -14.98 -17.46
C ARG A 163 13.20 -13.64 -16.76
N SER A 164 12.04 -13.00 -16.75
CA SER A 164 11.80 -11.70 -16.17
C SER A 164 10.57 -11.72 -15.27
N PHE A 165 10.55 -10.78 -14.34
CA PHE A 165 9.40 -10.46 -13.52
C PHE A 165 8.70 -9.24 -14.11
N GLU A 166 7.47 -9.40 -14.60
CA GLU A 166 6.62 -8.30 -15.06
C GLU A 166 5.69 -7.89 -13.90
N SER A 167 5.86 -6.67 -13.39
CA SER A 167 5.04 -6.16 -12.30
C SER A 167 3.60 -5.92 -12.74
N CYS A 168 2.69 -5.93 -11.77
CA CYS A 168 1.29 -5.59 -11.97
C CYS A 168 1.07 -4.15 -12.50
N ASP A 169 2.07 -3.27 -12.34
CA ASP A 169 2.06 -1.90 -12.83
C ASP A 169 2.73 -1.75 -14.22
N GLY A 170 3.27 -2.84 -14.77
CA GLY A 170 3.83 -2.92 -16.13
C GLY A 170 5.35 -2.74 -16.23
N ASP A 171 6.06 -2.70 -15.11
CA ASP A 171 7.53 -2.66 -15.09
C ASP A 171 8.12 -4.05 -15.27
N GLU A 172 9.20 -4.17 -16.05
CA GLU A 172 9.89 -5.44 -16.27
C GLU A 172 11.26 -5.45 -15.57
N PHE A 173 11.51 -6.50 -14.78
CA PHE A 173 12.76 -6.71 -14.07
C PHE A 173 13.45 -7.99 -14.54
N THR A 174 14.69 -7.86 -15.02
CA THR A 174 15.48 -9.00 -15.52
C THR A 174 16.38 -9.62 -14.47
N GLU A 175 16.71 -8.85 -13.43
CA GLU A 175 17.47 -9.33 -12.27
C GLU A 175 16.52 -9.42 -11.08
N PHE A 176 16.19 -10.64 -10.66
CA PHE A 176 15.24 -10.89 -9.58
C PHE A 176 15.91 -11.85 -8.58
N GLU A 177 16.55 -11.28 -7.56
CA GLU A 177 17.45 -12.00 -6.66
C GLU A 177 16.81 -12.18 -5.28
N PHE A 178 16.88 -13.39 -4.73
CA PHE A 178 16.40 -13.66 -3.37
C PHE A 178 17.56 -13.57 -2.38
N ASN A 179 17.43 -12.70 -1.38
CA ASN A 179 18.45 -12.55 -0.32
C ASN A 179 18.54 -13.79 0.58
N GLN A 180 17.48 -14.59 0.61
CA GLN A 180 17.38 -15.81 1.41
C GLN A 180 17.34 -17.06 0.51
N THR A 181 17.87 -18.17 1.02
CA THR A 181 17.78 -19.46 0.33
C THR A 181 16.32 -19.90 0.27
N LEU A 182 15.74 -19.86 -0.92
CA LEU A 182 14.39 -20.35 -1.14
C LEU A 182 14.30 -21.87 -0.94
N PRO A 183 13.18 -22.39 -0.39
CA PRO A 183 12.90 -23.81 -0.40
C PRO A 183 12.89 -24.37 -1.83
N SER A 184 13.32 -25.63 -2.00
CA SER A 184 13.43 -26.26 -3.33
C SER A 184 12.13 -26.27 -4.12
N PHE A 185 10.98 -26.33 -3.46
CA PHE A 185 9.67 -26.31 -4.12
C PHE A 185 9.35 -24.95 -4.76
N VAL A 186 9.77 -23.85 -4.13
CA VAL A 186 9.61 -22.49 -4.66
C VAL A 186 10.49 -22.33 -5.90
N ILE A 187 11.75 -22.75 -5.79
CA ILE A 187 12.71 -22.74 -6.91
C ILE A 187 12.15 -23.55 -8.08
N ASN A 188 11.66 -24.76 -7.82
CA ASN A 188 11.10 -25.62 -8.86
C ASN A 188 9.89 -24.97 -9.54
N ARG A 189 8.97 -24.37 -8.78
CA ARG A 189 7.79 -23.72 -9.35
C ARG A 189 8.18 -22.52 -10.22
N LEU A 190 9.01 -21.61 -9.71
CA LEU A 190 9.51 -20.47 -10.49
C LEU A 190 10.33 -20.89 -11.72
N ALA A 191 11.00 -22.04 -11.68
CA ALA A 191 11.79 -22.53 -12.79
C ALA A 191 10.99 -23.29 -13.86
N THR A 192 9.76 -23.73 -13.57
CA THR A 192 9.03 -24.67 -14.44
C THR A 192 7.70 -24.15 -14.97
N VAL A 193 7.10 -23.14 -14.33
CA VAL A 193 5.77 -22.65 -14.68
C VAL A 193 5.72 -21.14 -14.51
N ASP A 194 5.10 -20.46 -15.48
CA ASP A 194 4.73 -19.06 -15.33
C ASP A 194 3.87 -18.90 -14.07
N SER A 195 4.26 -17.99 -13.18
CA SER A 195 3.69 -17.92 -11.84
C SER A 195 3.48 -16.48 -11.42
N TYR A 196 2.33 -16.20 -10.82
CA TYR A 196 2.14 -14.99 -10.04
C TYR A 196 2.97 -15.05 -8.77
N ALA A 197 3.66 -13.97 -8.44
CA ALA A 197 4.33 -13.80 -7.16
C ALA A 197 4.11 -12.41 -6.57
N ALA A 198 3.98 -12.38 -5.24
CA ALA A 198 4.06 -11.16 -4.45
C ALA A 198 5.24 -11.27 -3.50
N VAL A 199 6.05 -10.23 -3.46
CA VAL A 199 7.29 -10.17 -2.68
C VAL A 199 7.39 -8.85 -1.93
N LEU A 200 8.13 -8.85 -0.85
CA LEU A 200 8.67 -7.67 -0.21
C LEU A 200 10.13 -7.52 -0.63
N GLY A 201 10.51 -6.37 -1.19
CA GLY A 201 11.86 -6.18 -1.71
C GLY A 201 12.24 -4.73 -1.97
N ASP A 202 13.52 -4.52 -2.29
CA ASP A 202 14.10 -3.23 -2.70
C ASP A 202 14.22 -3.19 -4.23
N VAL A 203 13.68 -2.13 -4.83
CA VAL A 203 13.72 -1.92 -6.29
C VAL A 203 14.83 -0.93 -6.64
N SER A 204 15.85 -1.42 -7.36
CA SER A 204 16.89 -0.55 -7.90
C SER A 204 16.49 -0.01 -9.26
N LEU A 205 15.79 1.14 -9.26
CA LEU A 205 15.25 1.81 -10.47
C LEU A 205 16.29 2.10 -11.58
N GLY A 206 17.59 2.10 -11.25
CA GLY A 206 18.67 2.30 -12.22
C GLY A 206 19.20 1.03 -12.90
N LYS A 207 18.83 -0.17 -12.42
CA LYS A 207 19.40 -1.45 -12.87
C LYS A 207 18.37 -2.45 -13.38
N GLY A 208 17.07 -2.18 -13.24
CA GLY A 208 16.03 -3.16 -13.57
C GLY A 208 16.14 -4.42 -12.71
N SER A 209 16.59 -4.24 -11.46
CA SER A 209 16.86 -5.31 -10.51
C SER A 209 16.01 -5.18 -9.25
N VAL A 210 15.50 -6.30 -8.75
CA VAL A 210 14.76 -6.41 -7.48
C VAL A 210 15.53 -7.33 -6.55
N SER A 211 15.81 -6.84 -5.35
CA SER A 211 16.32 -7.65 -4.24
C SER A 211 15.14 -8.07 -3.36
N VAL A 212 14.80 -9.34 -3.39
CA VAL A 212 13.68 -9.92 -2.64
C VAL A 212 14.13 -10.28 -1.23
N GLU A 213 13.51 -9.63 -0.26
CA GLU A 213 13.70 -9.91 1.16
C GLU A 213 12.79 -11.04 1.63
N GLU A 214 11.52 -11.02 1.22
CA GLU A 214 10.51 -12.00 1.61
C GLU A 214 9.58 -12.35 0.44
N LEU A 215 9.34 -13.65 0.22
CA LEU A 215 8.29 -14.12 -0.67
C LEU A 215 6.97 -14.21 0.10
N LEU A 216 5.99 -13.39 -0.28
CA LEU A 216 4.71 -13.28 0.42
C LEU A 216 3.65 -14.23 -0.13
N MET A 217 3.61 -14.39 -1.45
CA MET A 217 2.62 -15.23 -2.14
C MET A 217 3.21 -15.80 -3.43
N LEU A 218 2.84 -17.04 -3.73
CA LEU A 218 3.14 -17.70 -5.00
C LEU A 218 1.89 -18.44 -5.49
N ALA A 219 1.38 -18.05 -6.65
CA ALA A 219 0.16 -18.58 -7.24
C ALA A 219 0.36 -18.91 -8.73
N GLU A 220 -0.70 -19.42 -9.38
CA GLU A 220 -0.71 -19.66 -10.82
C GLU A 220 -0.73 -18.33 -11.59
N ASP A 221 -0.34 -18.34 -12.85
CA ASP A 221 -0.36 -17.16 -13.75
C ASP A 221 -1.76 -16.58 -13.97
N SER A 222 -2.82 -17.36 -13.73
CA SER A 222 -4.20 -16.88 -13.78
C SER A 222 -4.63 -16.08 -12.54
N HIS A 223 -3.76 -15.91 -11.54
CA HIS A 223 -4.08 -15.14 -10.34
C HIS A 223 -4.03 -13.64 -10.63
N ASP A 224 -5.14 -12.95 -10.42
CA ASP A 224 -5.20 -11.51 -10.60
C ASP A 224 -4.36 -10.76 -9.56
N CYS A 225 -3.72 -9.67 -9.99
CA CYS A 225 -3.05 -8.73 -9.11
C CYS A 225 -4.00 -8.19 -8.03
N ILE A 226 -3.54 -8.19 -6.77
CA ILE A 226 -4.35 -7.70 -5.66
C ILE A 226 -4.30 -6.18 -5.64
N VAL A 227 -5.46 -5.57 -5.89
CA VAL A 227 -5.63 -4.12 -5.92
C VAL A 227 -5.83 -3.54 -4.52
N ARG A 228 -5.33 -2.32 -4.31
CA ARG A 228 -5.57 -1.56 -3.08
C ARG A 228 -7.09 -1.46 -2.82
N PRO A 229 -7.57 -1.84 -1.62
CA PRO A 229 -8.98 -1.72 -1.27
C PRO A 229 -9.48 -0.27 -1.31
N THR A 230 -10.64 -0.05 -1.93
CA THR A 230 -11.34 1.24 -2.00
C THR A 230 -12.79 1.08 -1.55
N LEU A 231 -13.00 0.90 -0.24
CA LEU A 231 -14.32 0.66 0.36
C LEU A 231 -14.95 1.94 0.90
N LEU A 232 -14.12 2.89 1.31
CA LEU A 232 -14.53 4.23 1.72
C LEU A 232 -14.57 5.13 0.49
N LYS A 233 -15.64 5.92 0.36
CA LYS A 233 -15.73 6.95 -0.67
C LYS A 233 -14.62 7.99 -0.45
N GLU A 234 -14.08 8.52 -1.54
CA GLU A 234 -13.26 9.74 -1.48
C GLU A 234 -14.13 10.85 -0.87
N GLN A 235 -13.59 11.53 0.15
CA GLN A 235 -14.24 12.63 0.86
C GLN A 235 -13.70 13.95 0.33
#